data_AF-A0A1Q7RG02-F1
#
_entry.id   AF-A0A1Q7RG02-F1
#
_cell.length_a   1.000
_cell.length_b   1.000
_cell.length_c   1.000
_cell.angle_alpha   90.00
_cell.angle_beta   90.00
_cell.angle_gamma   90.00
#
_symmetry.space_group_name_H-M   'P 1'
#
loop_
_entity.id
_entity.type
_entity.pdbx_description
1 polymer ?
#
loop_
_entity_poly.entity_id
_entity_poly.type
_entity_poly.pdbx_seq_one_letter_code
_entity_poly.pdbx_strand_id
1 'polypeptide(L)'
;MQDGIKPSKRSIAYFSMEIALESALPSYSGGLGVLAGDTIRAAADMGLPMVGLSLLYRKGYFRQELGEDGTQVEHAVAWRVEDFLKEEESRASLSIEGRRVWLRCWRYDVKGVRGDGVPVYFLDADLPENSDFDRGLTGSLYGGDTFYRLCQEVILGVGGVRMLRALLLALQLLDEEAEKAGRASVRKRDVENVRRKCVFTTHTPVPAGHDQFPMSLVTRVFPNREDFFDLKDVFCADLMKQILREHREFLDLKEAVQAGTSLNMTYLALNLSGFVNGVAKQHGEVSRMMFNGYDIAAITNGVHAATWTSPTFQKLYDTHIPGWREDNFCLRAALGLPAQEVWSAHQAAKKTLLDVVSQRTGTQMDPEMFTIGFARRATGYKRADLLLSDIERLKRIAAAVGKVQIIYAGKAHPNDPGGKEIIRRLFAAKRALGNDVAMVYLDDYSFDLGAKITAGVDVWLNTPQPPLEASGTSGMKAALNGVPSFSILDGWWIEGHIEGVTGWSIGNSWREGQGAPEHAAEVESLYQKLESVILPLFYGQRDGYLEVMKHAIALNGSFFNTQRMLQQYVTDAYFR
;
A
#
# COMPACT_ATOMS: atom_id res chain seq x y z
N MET A 1 5.70 -2.17 40.88
CA MET A 1 5.95 -3.45 40.17
C MET A 1 5.87 -3.14 38.69
N GLN A 2 7.02 -3.22 38.02
CA GLN A 2 7.20 -2.93 36.60
C GLN A 2 6.86 -4.17 35.78
N ASP A 3 5.69 -4.20 35.17
CA ASP A 3 5.44 -5.08 34.02
C ASP A 3 5.54 -4.24 32.75
N GLY A 4 6.79 -3.90 32.39
CA GLY A 4 7.08 -3.47 31.03
C GLY A 4 6.67 -4.57 30.04
N ILE A 5 6.30 -4.17 28.82
CA ILE A 5 5.94 -5.06 27.72
C ILE A 5 7.05 -6.12 27.55
N LYS A 6 6.88 -7.31 28.13
CA LYS A 6 7.83 -8.41 28.03
C LYS A 6 7.56 -9.17 26.73
N PRO A 7 8.41 -9.03 25.71
CA PRO A 7 8.25 -9.80 24.49
C PRO A 7 8.58 -11.27 24.77
N SER A 8 7.89 -12.18 24.10
CA SER A 8 8.39 -13.54 23.97
C SER A 8 9.79 -13.52 23.31
N LYS A 9 10.59 -14.58 23.50
CA LYS A 9 12.02 -14.66 23.07
C LYS A 9 12.28 -14.34 21.58
N ARG A 10 11.25 -14.28 20.72
CA ARG A 10 11.33 -13.73 19.36
C ARG A 10 10.02 -13.02 19.01
N SER A 11 10.10 -11.70 18.89
CA SER A 11 8.96 -10.82 18.59
C SER A 11 9.24 -10.00 17.34
N ILE A 12 8.22 -9.70 16.55
CA ILE A 12 8.32 -8.93 15.31
C ILE A 12 7.80 -7.51 15.55
N ALA A 13 8.55 -6.49 15.13
CA ALA A 13 8.09 -5.11 15.13
C ALA A 13 7.93 -4.63 13.68
N TYR A 14 6.69 -4.33 13.29
CA TYR A 14 6.34 -3.89 11.94
C TYR A 14 6.22 -2.36 11.92
N PHE A 15 7.16 -1.68 11.28
CA PHE A 15 7.18 -0.22 11.18
C PHE A 15 6.61 0.22 9.83
N SER A 16 5.65 1.14 9.86
CA SER A 16 5.13 1.77 8.65
C SER A 16 4.71 3.21 8.89
N MET A 17 5.00 4.08 7.93
CA MET A 17 4.51 5.47 7.95
C MET A 17 2.98 5.55 7.81
N GLU A 18 2.33 4.50 7.31
CA GLU A 18 0.87 4.45 7.22
C GLU A 18 0.33 3.07 7.55
N ILE A 19 -0.87 3.02 8.13
CA ILE A 19 -1.58 1.77 8.42
C ILE A 19 -3.10 1.99 8.39
N ALA A 20 -3.82 1.18 7.63
CA ALA A 20 -5.27 1.28 7.48
C ALA A 20 -5.99 0.26 8.39
N LEU A 21 -6.40 0.71 9.58
CA LEU A 21 -7.10 -0.12 10.57
C LEU A 21 -8.63 0.03 10.48
N GLU A 22 -9.10 1.27 10.32
CA GLU A 22 -10.51 1.61 10.15
C GLU A 22 -10.65 2.78 9.18
N SER A 23 -11.84 2.94 8.57
CA SER A 23 -12.06 4.04 7.64
C SER A 23 -12.04 5.41 8.33
N ALA A 24 -12.49 5.49 9.59
CA ALA A 24 -12.57 6.74 10.34
C ALA A 24 -11.27 7.10 11.09
N LEU A 25 -10.30 6.18 11.13
CA LEU A 25 -8.95 6.40 11.67
C LEU A 25 -8.02 6.86 10.52
N PRO A 26 -7.64 8.14 10.45
CA PRO A 26 -7.00 8.71 9.26
C PRO A 26 -5.48 8.52 9.23
N SER A 27 -5.01 7.27 9.39
CA SER A 27 -3.59 6.91 9.45
C SER A 27 -3.04 6.31 8.15
N TYR A 28 -3.72 6.51 7.02
CA TYR A 28 -3.29 5.97 5.73
C TYR A 28 -3.67 6.87 4.54
N SER A 29 -2.93 6.72 3.44
CA SER A 29 -3.17 7.44 2.18
C SER A 29 -3.45 6.50 0.99
N GLY A 30 -3.01 5.23 1.05
CA GLY A 30 -3.10 4.35 -0.11
C GLY A 30 -2.77 2.88 0.17
N GLY A 31 -2.25 2.22 -0.88
CA GLY A 31 -2.06 0.77 -0.91
C GLY A 31 -1.04 0.24 0.09
N LEU A 32 -0.03 1.02 0.47
CA LEU A 32 0.97 0.61 1.46
C LEU A 32 0.34 0.52 2.86
N GLY A 33 -0.43 1.53 3.27
CA GLY A 33 -1.13 1.53 4.55
C GLY A 33 -2.21 0.45 4.63
N VAL A 34 -2.92 0.20 3.52
CA VAL A 34 -3.84 -0.94 3.39
C VAL A 34 -3.11 -2.27 3.61
N LEU A 35 -1.97 -2.48 2.93
CA LEU A 35 -1.18 -3.69 3.08
C LEU A 35 -0.66 -3.86 4.51
N ALA A 36 -0.19 -2.77 5.14
CA ALA A 36 0.21 -2.78 6.55
C ALA A 36 -0.95 -3.23 7.46
N GLY A 37 -2.15 -2.70 7.25
CA GLY A 37 -3.33 -3.11 8.00
C GLY A 37 -3.69 -4.58 7.78
N ASP A 38 -3.68 -5.04 6.53
CA ASP A 38 -3.95 -6.45 6.19
C ASP A 38 -2.89 -7.41 6.72
N THR A 39 -1.64 -6.95 6.82
CA THR A 39 -0.52 -7.69 7.44
C THR A 39 -0.77 -7.84 8.94
N ILE A 40 -1.11 -6.75 9.64
CA ILE A 40 -1.39 -6.83 11.09
C ILE A 40 -2.60 -7.73 11.38
N ARG A 41 -3.67 -7.66 10.56
CA ARG A 41 -4.84 -8.54 10.73
C ARG A 41 -4.49 -10.01 10.54
N ALA A 42 -3.77 -10.37 9.47
CA ALA A 42 -3.34 -11.75 9.27
C ALA A 42 -2.33 -12.22 10.34
N ALA A 43 -1.48 -11.33 10.86
CA ALA A 43 -0.61 -11.66 11.97
C ALA A 43 -1.41 -11.98 13.24
N ALA A 44 -2.50 -11.26 13.49
CA ALA A 44 -3.43 -11.56 14.57
C ALA A 44 -4.15 -12.89 14.34
N ASP A 45 -4.65 -13.16 13.14
CA ASP A 45 -5.28 -14.45 12.79
C ASP A 45 -4.36 -15.65 13.01
N MET A 46 -3.07 -15.48 12.71
CA MET A 46 -2.04 -16.49 12.83
C MET A 46 -1.43 -16.59 14.25
N GLY A 47 -1.81 -15.72 15.19
CA GLY A 47 -1.24 -15.68 16.54
C GLY A 47 0.25 -15.34 16.55
N LEU A 48 0.74 -14.55 15.58
CA LEU A 48 2.15 -14.17 15.52
C LEU A 48 2.50 -13.19 16.64
N PRO A 49 3.69 -13.29 17.26
CA PRO A 49 4.15 -12.37 18.28
C PRO A 49 4.62 -11.05 17.65
N MET A 50 3.68 -10.29 17.08
CA MET A 50 3.91 -9.06 16.33
C MET A 50 3.40 -7.83 17.07
N VAL A 51 4.02 -6.68 16.82
CA VAL A 51 3.54 -5.35 17.17
C VAL A 51 3.66 -4.43 15.95
N GLY A 52 2.64 -3.61 15.70
CA GLY A 52 2.66 -2.58 14.66
C GLY A 52 3.07 -1.22 15.22
N LEU A 53 3.80 -0.42 14.42
CA LEU A 53 4.17 0.96 14.75
C LEU A 53 3.92 1.90 13.59
N SER A 54 3.32 3.03 13.90
CA SER A 54 3.13 4.14 12.96
C SER A 54 3.16 5.48 13.68
N LEU A 55 3.05 6.57 12.93
CA LEU A 55 2.81 7.89 13.52
C LEU A 55 1.32 8.14 13.63
N LEU A 56 0.91 8.82 14.69
CA LEU A 56 -0.40 9.43 14.76
C LEU A 56 -0.40 10.68 13.87
N TYR A 57 -1.45 10.89 13.07
CA TYR A 57 -1.59 12.08 12.23
C TYR A 57 -2.81 12.88 12.66
N ARG A 58 -2.60 14.01 13.34
CA ARG A 58 -3.70 14.86 13.87
C ARG A 58 -4.63 15.41 12.80
N LYS A 59 -4.14 15.58 11.58
CA LYS A 59 -4.88 16.08 10.42
C LYS A 59 -5.11 15.02 9.35
N GLY A 60 -4.62 13.80 9.58
CA GLY A 60 -4.67 12.69 8.61
C GLY A 60 -3.85 12.95 7.35
N TYR A 61 -4.21 12.25 6.27
CA TYR A 61 -3.75 12.58 4.92
C TYR A 61 -4.48 13.82 4.41
N PHE A 62 -5.76 13.67 4.04
CA PHE A 62 -6.75 14.74 3.87
C PHE A 62 -8.13 14.15 3.54
N ARG A 63 -9.19 14.92 3.80
CA ARG A 63 -10.53 14.70 3.26
C ARG A 63 -10.62 15.38 1.89
N GLN A 64 -11.06 14.62 0.90
CA GLN A 64 -11.21 15.13 -0.47
C GLN A 64 -12.60 15.73 -0.66
N GLU A 65 -12.67 16.86 -1.33
CA GLU A 65 -13.89 17.41 -1.91
C GLU A 65 -13.65 17.67 -3.40
N LEU A 66 -14.67 17.46 -4.24
CA LEU A 66 -14.59 17.64 -5.68
C LEU A 66 -15.61 18.68 -6.15
N GLY A 67 -15.15 19.67 -6.91
CA GLY A 67 -16.02 20.59 -7.65
C GLY A 67 -16.72 19.92 -8.84
N GLU A 68 -17.68 20.61 -9.44
CA GLU A 68 -18.46 20.10 -10.60
C GLU A 68 -17.60 19.77 -11.83
N ASP A 69 -16.43 20.39 -11.94
CA ASP A 69 -15.46 20.18 -13.02
C ASP A 69 -14.39 19.12 -12.69
N GLY A 70 -14.45 18.54 -11.48
CA GLY A 70 -13.45 17.61 -10.97
C GLY A 70 -12.26 18.28 -10.27
N THR A 71 -12.32 19.59 -9.99
CA THR A 71 -11.30 20.26 -9.18
C THR A 71 -11.27 19.68 -7.77
N GLN A 72 -10.12 19.14 -7.37
CA GLN A 72 -9.89 18.60 -6.04
C GLN A 72 -9.53 19.70 -5.04
N VAL A 73 -10.24 19.72 -3.91
CA VAL A 73 -9.94 20.53 -2.73
C VAL A 73 -9.61 19.59 -1.57
N GLU A 74 -8.52 19.89 -0.86
CA GLU A 74 -8.06 19.10 0.28
C GLU A 74 -8.38 19.80 1.60
N HIS A 75 -9.04 19.08 2.50
CA HIS A 75 -9.34 19.54 3.86
C HIS A 75 -8.62 18.69 4.89
N ALA A 76 -8.19 19.31 5.99
CA ALA A 76 -7.69 18.55 7.14
C ALA A 76 -8.80 17.63 7.70
N VAL A 77 -8.44 16.42 8.11
CA VAL A 77 -9.39 15.51 8.77
C VAL A 77 -9.55 15.96 10.22
N ALA A 78 -10.76 16.33 10.60
CA ALA A 78 -11.12 16.56 12.00
C ALA A 78 -11.56 15.24 12.64
N TRP A 79 -10.87 14.81 13.69
CA TRP A 79 -11.18 13.59 14.42
C TRP A 79 -10.72 13.71 15.87
N ARG A 80 -11.30 12.90 16.76
CA ARG A 80 -10.87 12.78 18.15
C ARG A 80 -10.13 11.47 18.30
N VAL A 81 -8.91 11.56 18.85
CA VAL A 81 -8.02 10.41 18.94
C VAL A 81 -8.56 9.36 19.91
N GLU A 82 -9.12 9.84 21.01
CA GLU A 82 -9.65 9.04 22.12
C GLU A 82 -10.88 8.22 21.75
N ASP A 83 -11.56 8.57 20.65
CA ASP A 83 -12.71 7.81 20.15
C ASP A 83 -12.27 6.45 19.54
N PHE A 84 -10.99 6.31 19.17
CA PHE A 84 -10.44 5.12 18.51
C PHE A 84 -9.26 4.50 19.24
N LEU A 85 -8.45 5.31 19.92
CA LEU A 85 -7.17 4.90 20.48
C LEU A 85 -7.12 5.14 21.98
N LYS A 86 -6.44 4.23 22.68
CA LYS A 86 -6.16 4.37 24.10
C LYS A 86 -4.77 4.95 24.30
N GLU A 87 -4.64 6.03 25.07
CA GLU A 87 -3.32 6.54 25.44
C GLU A 87 -2.60 5.56 26.39
N GLU A 88 -1.32 5.35 26.15
CA GLU A 88 -0.44 4.57 27.03
C GLU A 88 0.33 5.50 27.96
N GLU A 89 0.69 5.02 29.15
CA GLU A 89 1.49 5.78 30.12
C GLU A 89 2.94 5.98 29.65
N SER A 90 3.42 5.10 28.77
CA SER A 90 4.77 5.15 28.21
C SER A 90 5.07 6.48 27.53
N ARG A 91 6.29 6.98 27.77
CA ARG A 91 6.84 8.20 27.16
C ARG A 91 8.22 7.90 26.61
N ALA A 92 8.57 8.58 25.53
CA ALA A 92 9.92 8.59 24.99
C ALA A 92 10.34 10.03 24.69
N SER A 93 11.63 10.25 24.48
CA SER A 93 12.12 11.48 23.88
C SER A 93 13.30 11.23 22.97
N LEU A 94 13.50 12.13 22.02
CA LEU A 94 14.69 12.18 21.16
C LEU A 94 15.16 13.62 20.99
N SER A 95 16.36 13.78 20.44
CA SER A 95 16.92 15.08 20.12
C SER A 95 16.74 15.35 18.62
N ILE A 96 16.12 16.48 18.27
CA ILE A 96 16.02 17.00 16.90
C ILE A 96 16.57 18.43 16.92
N GLU A 97 17.62 18.71 16.14
CA GLU A 97 18.32 20.00 16.16
C GLU A 97 18.83 20.40 17.57
N GLY A 98 19.24 19.41 18.35
CA GLY A 98 19.66 19.59 19.75
C GLY A 98 18.50 19.86 20.73
N ARG A 99 17.27 20.03 20.24
CA ARG A 99 16.06 20.24 21.03
C ARG A 99 15.50 18.88 21.45
N ARG A 100 15.11 18.75 22.72
CA ARG A 100 14.43 17.55 23.21
C ARG A 100 12.97 17.56 22.74
N VAL A 101 12.59 16.55 21.97
CA VAL A 101 11.21 16.32 21.53
C VAL A 101 10.66 15.13 22.31
N TRP A 102 9.60 15.37 23.07
CA TRP A 102 8.86 14.36 23.83
C TRP A 102 7.84 13.66 22.95
N LEU A 103 7.61 12.38 23.22
CA LEU A 103 6.65 11.55 22.50
C LEU A 103 5.77 10.83 23.51
N ARG A 104 4.46 10.81 23.23
CA ARG A 104 3.52 9.86 23.80
C ARG A 104 3.19 8.77 22.78
N CYS A 105 2.52 7.72 23.22
CA CYS A 105 1.99 6.72 22.31
C CYS A 105 0.53 6.37 22.62
N TRP A 106 -0.15 5.98 21.56
CA TRP A 106 -1.54 5.57 21.53
C TRP A 106 -1.62 4.14 21.03
N ARG A 107 -2.53 3.34 21.57
CA ARG A 107 -2.70 1.93 21.25
C ARG A 107 -4.04 1.66 20.58
N TYR A 108 -3.99 0.84 19.54
CA TYR A 108 -5.14 0.15 18.94
C TYR A 108 -4.88 -1.37 19.01
N ASP A 109 -5.86 -2.16 19.42
CA ASP A 109 -5.75 -3.63 19.43
C ASP A 109 -6.48 -4.24 18.24
N VAL A 110 -5.73 -4.73 17.26
CA VAL A 110 -6.29 -5.49 16.14
C VAL A 110 -6.58 -6.90 16.61
N LYS A 111 -7.82 -7.34 16.46
CA LYS A 111 -8.26 -8.70 16.81
C LYS A 111 -8.33 -9.57 15.57
N GLY A 112 -7.70 -10.73 15.64
CA GLY A 112 -7.81 -11.76 14.62
C GLY A 112 -9.07 -12.61 14.79
N VAL A 113 -9.33 -13.46 13.80
CA VAL A 113 -10.52 -14.34 13.72
C VAL A 113 -10.62 -15.33 14.90
N ARG A 114 -9.48 -15.69 15.51
CA ARG A 114 -9.40 -16.58 16.69
C ARG A 114 -9.43 -15.84 18.03
N GLY A 115 -9.51 -14.51 18.02
CA GLY A 115 -9.49 -13.68 19.22
C GLY A 115 -8.09 -13.28 19.70
N ASP A 116 -7.03 -13.83 19.12
CA ASP A 116 -5.66 -13.33 19.29
C ASP A 116 -5.55 -11.86 18.85
N GLY A 117 -4.67 -11.11 19.50
CA GLY A 117 -4.54 -9.67 19.29
C GLY A 117 -3.13 -9.24 18.90
N VAL A 118 -3.03 -8.32 17.94
CA VAL A 118 -1.78 -7.61 17.65
C VAL A 118 -1.98 -6.12 18.01
N PRO A 119 -1.20 -5.59 18.97
CA PRO A 119 -1.25 -4.18 19.29
C PRO A 119 -0.56 -3.36 18.18
N VAL A 120 -1.16 -2.22 17.85
CA VAL A 120 -0.58 -1.19 16.99
C VAL A 120 -0.40 0.07 17.82
N TYR A 121 0.82 0.60 17.84
CA TYR A 121 1.15 1.83 18.55
C TYR A 121 1.36 2.99 17.58
N PHE A 122 0.77 4.13 17.90
CA PHE A 122 0.89 5.37 17.16
C PHE A 122 1.65 6.41 17.99
N LEU A 123 2.78 6.88 17.48
CA LEU A 123 3.58 7.90 18.14
C LEU A 123 3.04 9.29 17.86
N ASP A 124 2.99 10.13 18.89
CA ASP A 124 2.46 11.48 18.82
C ASP A 124 3.38 12.48 19.53
N ALA A 125 3.76 13.54 18.82
CA ALA A 125 4.56 14.64 19.31
C ALA A 125 3.71 15.84 19.78
N ASP A 126 2.39 15.79 19.62
CA ASP A 126 1.48 16.84 20.10
C ASP A 126 1.30 16.76 21.63
N LEU A 127 2.29 17.33 22.32
CA LEU A 127 2.44 17.41 23.77
C LEU A 127 2.78 18.86 24.17
N PRO A 128 2.28 19.37 25.32
CA PRO A 128 2.56 20.72 25.77
C PRO A 128 4.04 20.99 26.10
N GLU A 129 4.83 19.96 26.37
CA GLU A 129 6.28 20.06 26.60
C GLU A 129 7.08 20.37 25.32
N ASN A 130 6.46 20.17 24.16
CA ASN A 130 7.07 20.40 22.86
C ASN A 130 6.73 21.79 22.33
N SER A 131 7.63 22.35 21.51
CA SER A 131 7.34 23.59 20.80
C SER A 131 6.20 23.40 19.80
N ASP A 132 5.49 24.48 19.42
CA ASP A 132 4.41 24.41 18.43
C ASP A 132 4.87 23.81 17.09
N PHE A 133 6.13 24.04 16.72
CA PHE A 133 6.74 23.41 15.55
C PHE A 133 6.85 21.89 15.71
N ASP A 134 7.38 21.40 16.84
CA ASP A 134 7.58 19.97 17.08
C ASP A 134 6.26 19.21 17.22
N ARG A 135 5.25 19.84 17.84
CA ARG A 135 3.88 19.32 17.90
C ARG A 135 3.31 19.10 16.51
N GLY A 136 3.69 19.95 15.55
CA GLY A 136 3.30 19.83 14.15
C GLY A 136 3.89 18.63 13.40
N LEU A 137 4.98 18.01 13.90
CA LEU A 137 5.67 16.90 13.23
C LEU A 137 4.80 15.64 13.08
N THR A 138 3.79 15.47 13.94
CA THR A 138 2.74 14.43 13.85
C THR A 138 1.40 15.00 13.36
N GLY A 139 1.46 16.09 12.58
CA GLY A 139 0.32 16.78 12.01
C GLY A 139 -0.31 16.05 10.83
N SER A 140 0.40 15.99 9.69
CA SER A 140 -0.14 15.49 8.42
C SER A 140 0.70 14.33 7.86
N LEU A 141 0.01 13.32 7.31
CA LEU A 141 0.64 12.24 6.56
C LEU A 141 1.09 12.78 5.19
N TYR A 142 2.39 12.64 4.87
CA TYR A 142 2.99 13.15 3.63
C TYR A 142 2.77 14.65 3.38
N GLY A 143 2.65 15.43 4.45
CA GLY A 143 2.65 16.89 4.39
C GLY A 143 4.07 17.49 4.52
N GLY A 144 4.13 18.81 4.62
CA GLY A 144 5.37 19.55 4.90
C GLY A 144 6.39 19.51 3.76
N ASP A 145 7.63 19.81 4.12
CA ASP A 145 8.79 19.81 3.24
C ASP A 145 9.72 18.61 3.50
N THR A 146 10.88 18.57 2.84
CA THR A 146 11.87 17.50 3.01
C THR A 146 12.39 17.40 4.45
N PHE A 147 12.50 18.52 5.18
CA PHE A 147 12.94 18.51 6.58
C PHE A 147 11.87 17.92 7.50
N TYR A 148 10.60 18.31 7.30
CA TYR A 148 9.45 17.74 7.98
C TYR A 148 9.38 16.21 7.78
N ARG A 149 9.54 15.75 6.53
CA ARG A 149 9.55 14.33 6.18
C ARG A 149 10.68 13.57 6.88
N LEU A 150 11.90 14.12 6.90
CA LEU A 150 13.04 13.53 7.63
C LEU A 150 12.74 13.43 9.14
N CYS A 151 12.17 14.49 9.73
CA CYS A 151 11.81 14.48 11.15
C CYS A 151 10.77 13.40 11.47
N GLN A 152 9.79 13.18 10.59
CA GLN A 152 8.82 12.09 10.74
C GLN A 152 9.47 10.71 10.71
N GLU A 153 10.38 10.46 9.76
CA GLU A 153 11.13 9.20 9.70
C GLU A 153 11.99 8.98 10.95
N VAL A 154 12.58 10.05 11.48
CA VAL A 154 13.35 10.01 12.73
C VAL A 154 12.44 9.76 13.93
N ILE A 155 11.28 10.41 14.04
CA ILE A 155 10.32 10.14 15.12
C ILE A 155 9.83 8.69 15.08
N LEU A 156 9.48 8.16 13.90
CA LEU A 156 9.03 6.77 13.79
C LEU A 156 10.19 5.80 14.08
N GLY A 157 11.32 5.98 13.41
CA GLY A 157 12.46 5.07 13.47
C GLY A 157 13.24 5.12 14.79
N VAL A 158 13.55 6.31 15.31
CA VAL A 158 14.26 6.48 16.60
C VAL A 158 13.28 6.50 17.76
N GLY A 159 12.19 7.25 17.63
CA GLY A 159 11.19 7.38 18.69
C GLY A 159 10.38 6.10 18.91
N GLY A 160 9.92 5.43 17.84
CA GLY A 160 9.17 4.17 17.94
C GLY A 160 9.96 3.07 18.62
N VAL A 161 11.23 3.00 18.31
CA VAL A 161 12.22 2.16 18.98
C VAL A 161 12.34 2.45 20.46
N ARG A 162 12.54 3.73 20.82
CA ARG A 162 12.68 4.13 22.22
C ARG A 162 11.39 3.83 22.99
N MET A 163 10.24 3.88 22.31
CA MET A 163 8.93 3.59 22.88
C MET A 163 8.70 2.09 23.15
N LEU A 164 9.00 1.21 22.19
CA LEU A 164 8.85 -0.24 22.40
C LEU A 164 9.86 -0.80 23.40
N ARG A 165 11.10 -0.34 23.18
CA ARG A 165 12.41 -0.97 23.39
C ARG A 165 13.14 -0.81 24.70
N ALA A 166 14.00 0.21 24.71
CA ALA A 166 15.43 -0.10 24.74
C ALA A 166 15.86 -1.17 23.69
N LEU A 167 15.45 -1.04 22.39
CA LEU A 167 15.99 -1.72 21.16
C LEU A 167 15.22 -1.39 19.84
N LEU A 168 15.88 -1.44 18.67
CA LEU A 168 15.93 -0.35 17.66
C LEU A 168 15.58 -0.63 16.17
N LEU A 169 15.73 0.37 15.25
CA LEU A 169 15.41 0.20 13.81
C LEU A 169 16.61 0.12 12.85
N ALA A 170 17.59 1.03 12.82
CA ALA A 170 18.82 0.79 12.05
C ALA A 170 19.99 1.65 12.54
N LEU A 171 19.92 2.98 12.36
CA LEU A 171 20.96 3.89 12.87
C LEU A 171 21.02 3.85 14.40
N GLN A 172 19.86 3.93 15.04
CA GLN A 172 19.72 3.74 16.48
C GLN A 172 20.21 2.30 16.85
N LEU A 173 19.98 1.27 16.01
CA LEU A 173 20.52 -0.10 16.23
C LEU A 173 22.05 -0.09 16.27
N LEU A 174 22.69 0.63 15.35
CA LEU A 174 24.13 0.75 15.29
C LEU A 174 24.67 1.43 16.55
N ASP A 175 24.02 2.50 17.01
CA ASP A 175 24.41 3.23 18.22
C ASP A 175 24.41 2.33 19.45
N GLU A 176 23.34 1.58 19.71
CA GLU A 176 23.34 0.70 20.89
C GLU A 176 24.33 -0.47 20.76
N GLU A 177 24.59 -1.00 19.56
CA GLU A 177 25.59 -2.05 19.39
C GLU A 177 26.99 -1.51 19.71
N ALA A 178 27.29 -0.27 19.29
CA ALA A 178 28.51 0.43 19.66
C ALA A 178 28.58 0.69 21.19
N GLU A 179 27.50 1.23 21.78
CA GLU A 179 27.42 1.52 23.22
C GLU A 179 27.53 0.26 24.08
N LYS A 180 26.87 -0.85 23.70
CA LYS A 180 26.99 -2.15 24.38
C LYS A 180 28.41 -2.69 24.36
N ALA A 181 29.18 -2.34 23.34
CA ALA A 181 30.60 -2.66 23.22
C ALA A 181 31.53 -1.62 23.86
N GLY A 182 30.98 -0.60 24.55
CA GLY A 182 31.74 0.46 25.21
C GLY A 182 32.43 1.43 24.24
N ARG A 183 31.88 1.64 23.04
CA ARG A 183 32.43 2.49 21.98
C ARG A 183 31.47 3.61 21.62
N ALA A 184 32.02 4.73 21.15
CA ALA A 184 31.25 5.81 20.53
C ALA A 184 31.03 5.59 19.03
N SER A 185 31.99 4.94 18.35
CA SER A 185 31.94 4.75 16.89
C SER A 185 31.47 3.36 16.48
N VAL A 186 30.71 3.33 15.37
CA VAL A 186 30.19 2.12 14.72
C VAL A 186 31.29 1.40 13.97
N ARG A 187 31.32 0.07 14.06
CA ARG A 187 32.24 -0.83 13.33
C ARG A 187 31.47 -1.85 12.51
N LYS A 188 32.17 -2.55 11.62
CA LYS A 188 31.62 -3.64 10.80
C LYS A 188 30.75 -4.64 11.57
N ARG A 189 31.19 -5.08 12.75
CA ARG A 189 30.44 -6.05 13.58
C ARG A 189 29.08 -5.52 14.04
N ASP A 190 28.99 -4.22 14.31
CA ASP A 190 27.73 -3.58 14.70
C ASP A 190 26.76 -3.62 13.53
N VAL A 191 27.22 -3.27 12.32
CA VAL A 191 26.45 -3.38 11.07
C VAL A 191 25.96 -4.80 10.83
N GLU A 192 26.81 -5.81 11.01
CA GLU A 192 26.42 -7.23 10.87
C GLU A 192 25.38 -7.67 11.92
N ASN A 193 25.45 -7.13 13.15
CA ASN A 193 24.46 -7.39 14.19
C ASN A 193 23.12 -6.71 13.87
N VAL A 194 23.15 -5.49 13.33
CA VAL A 194 21.98 -4.74 12.89
C VAL A 194 21.30 -5.43 11.71
N ARG A 195 22.06 -5.83 10.69
CA ARG A 195 21.54 -6.58 9.53
C ARG A 195 20.73 -7.79 9.95
N ARG A 196 21.19 -8.55 10.96
CA ARG A 196 20.48 -9.74 11.48
C ARG A 196 19.13 -9.44 12.14
N LYS A 197 18.82 -8.18 12.45
CA LYS A 197 17.58 -7.75 13.10
C LYS A 197 16.62 -7.05 12.15
N CYS A 198 17.05 -6.71 10.94
CA CYS A 198 16.31 -5.86 10.02
C CYS A 198 15.91 -6.58 8.74
N VAL A 199 14.63 -6.37 8.38
CA VAL A 199 14.02 -6.81 7.13
C VAL A 199 13.56 -5.56 6.39
N PHE A 200 13.94 -5.41 5.13
CA PHE A 200 13.54 -4.27 4.29
C PHE A 200 12.71 -4.73 3.09
N THR A 201 11.55 -4.13 2.93
CA THR A 201 10.66 -4.37 1.78
C THR A 201 10.62 -3.12 0.91
N THR A 202 10.99 -3.28 -0.37
CA THR A 202 10.83 -2.22 -1.37
C THR A 202 9.48 -2.34 -2.08
N HIS A 203 8.78 -1.21 -2.21
CA HIS A 203 7.45 -1.11 -2.83
C HIS A 203 7.44 -0.27 -4.11
N THR A 204 8.60 0.25 -4.52
CA THR A 204 8.73 1.25 -5.59
C THR A 204 9.52 0.67 -6.76
N PRO A 205 8.98 0.69 -7.99
CA PRO A 205 9.68 0.26 -9.20
C PRO A 205 10.44 1.40 -9.90
N VAL A 206 10.46 2.61 -9.33
CA VAL A 206 11.07 3.81 -9.94
C VAL A 206 12.02 4.57 -9.01
N PRO A 207 13.20 5.04 -9.47
CA PRO A 207 14.15 5.80 -8.65
C PRO A 207 13.54 6.99 -7.90
N ALA A 208 12.55 7.67 -8.49
CA ALA A 208 11.90 8.85 -7.91
C ALA A 208 11.07 8.57 -6.64
N GLY A 209 10.71 7.31 -6.37
CA GLY A 209 9.97 6.92 -5.16
C GLY A 209 10.87 6.47 -4.01
N HIS A 210 12.18 6.74 -4.07
CA HIS A 210 13.15 6.44 -3.01
C HIS A 210 13.58 7.72 -2.30
N ASP A 211 13.30 7.82 -1.01
CA ASP A 211 13.60 8.99 -0.19
C ASP A 211 15.11 9.28 -0.14
N GLN A 212 15.45 10.53 -0.42
CA GLN A 212 16.82 11.07 -0.40
C GLN A 212 16.83 12.39 0.36
N PHE A 213 17.72 12.49 1.35
CA PHE A 213 17.81 13.66 2.22
C PHE A 213 19.18 14.31 2.08
N PRO A 214 19.27 15.62 1.76
CA PRO A 214 20.54 16.33 1.78
C PRO A 214 21.26 16.14 3.12
N MET A 215 22.57 15.89 3.09
CA MET A 215 23.35 15.68 4.31
C MET A 215 23.33 16.91 5.23
N SER A 216 23.11 18.11 4.69
CA SER A 216 22.88 19.33 5.47
C SER A 216 21.64 19.24 6.38
N LEU A 217 20.57 18.55 5.94
CA LEU A 217 19.40 18.30 6.78
C LEU A 217 19.66 17.21 7.81
N VAL A 218 20.36 16.14 7.44
CA VAL A 218 20.70 15.03 8.35
C VAL A 218 21.57 15.54 9.51
N THR A 219 22.64 16.27 9.20
CA THR A 219 23.52 16.88 10.21
C THR A 219 22.82 17.96 11.02
N ARG A 220 21.88 18.70 10.43
CA ARG A 220 21.02 19.63 11.17
C ARG A 220 20.12 18.92 12.17
N VAL A 221 19.49 17.80 11.81
CA VAL A 221 18.66 17.00 12.73
C VAL A 221 19.51 16.41 13.86
N PHE A 222 20.72 15.96 13.55
CA PHE A 222 21.65 15.32 14.48
C PHE A 222 22.97 16.11 14.65
N PRO A 223 22.94 17.32 15.22
CA PRO A 223 24.09 18.23 15.22
C PRO A 223 25.28 17.72 16.04
N ASN A 224 25.04 16.82 16.99
CA ASN A 224 26.06 16.25 17.88
C ASN A 224 26.55 14.87 17.43
N ARG A 225 26.18 14.42 16.23
CA ARG A 225 26.52 13.08 15.70
C ARG A 225 27.37 13.20 14.45
N GLU A 226 28.60 13.67 14.64
CA GLU A 226 29.63 13.65 13.60
C GLU A 226 30.23 12.23 13.40
N ASP A 227 29.84 11.27 14.24
CA ASP A 227 30.46 9.97 14.44
C ASP A 227 29.58 8.77 14.04
N PHE A 228 28.49 8.99 13.29
CA PHE A 228 27.58 7.92 12.85
C PHE A 228 28.31 6.71 12.23
N PHE A 229 29.41 6.97 11.54
CA PHE A 229 30.27 5.95 10.95
C PHE A 229 31.73 6.30 11.23
N ASP A 230 32.53 5.32 11.66
CA ASP A 230 33.97 5.51 11.82
C ASP A 230 34.64 5.47 10.44
N LEU A 231 34.82 6.63 9.78
CA LEU A 231 35.37 6.67 8.42
C LEU A 231 36.85 6.26 8.32
N LYS A 232 37.52 6.04 9.46
CA LYS A 232 38.85 5.42 9.50
C LYS A 232 38.78 3.90 9.33
N ASP A 233 37.62 3.28 9.54
CA ASP A 233 37.34 1.90 9.20
C ASP A 233 36.94 1.83 7.71
N VAL A 234 37.72 1.08 6.92
CA VAL A 234 37.53 0.96 5.47
C VAL A 234 36.13 0.46 5.11
N PHE A 235 35.55 -0.44 5.92
CA PHE A 235 34.20 -0.94 5.67
C PHE A 235 33.15 0.14 5.89
N CYS A 236 33.31 0.97 6.92
CA CYS A 236 32.43 2.11 7.18
C CYS A 236 32.59 3.21 6.12
N ALA A 237 33.79 3.45 5.61
CA ALA A 237 34.04 4.36 4.49
C ALA A 237 33.35 3.86 3.20
N ASP A 238 33.44 2.57 2.90
CA ASP A 238 32.76 1.96 1.75
C ASP A 238 31.24 1.96 1.90
N LEU A 239 30.72 1.73 3.11
CA LEU A 239 29.31 1.89 3.41
C LEU A 239 28.83 3.32 3.14
N MET A 240 29.60 4.33 3.55
CA MET A 240 29.29 5.73 3.27
C MET A 240 29.21 6.04 1.78
N LYS A 241 30.18 5.56 0.98
CA LYS A 241 30.12 5.67 -0.49
C LYS A 241 28.81 5.13 -1.05
N GLN A 242 28.38 3.97 -0.57
CA GLN A 242 27.18 3.31 -1.05
C GLN A 242 25.90 4.06 -0.65
N ILE A 243 25.75 4.48 0.62
CA ILE A 243 24.54 5.16 1.08
C ILE A 243 24.42 6.60 0.57
N LEU A 244 25.54 7.25 0.26
CA LEU A 244 25.56 8.57 -0.37
C LEU A 244 25.52 8.51 -1.91
N ARG A 245 25.74 7.32 -2.49
CA ARG A 245 25.91 7.08 -3.94
C ARG A 245 27.06 7.88 -4.55
N GLU A 246 28.19 7.89 -3.85
CA GLU A 246 29.39 8.63 -4.20
C GLU A 246 30.56 7.68 -4.47
N HIS A 247 31.45 8.06 -5.41
CA HIS A 247 32.62 7.24 -5.76
C HIS A 247 33.88 7.59 -4.97
N ARG A 248 33.85 8.70 -4.21
CA ARG A 248 34.97 9.18 -3.40
C ARG A 248 34.77 8.89 -1.92
N GLU A 249 35.87 8.81 -1.20
CA GLU A 249 35.87 8.79 0.27
C GLU A 249 35.64 10.20 0.82
N PHE A 250 35.02 10.24 2.00
CA PHE A 250 34.87 11.45 2.79
C PHE A 250 35.65 11.27 4.08
N LEU A 251 36.36 12.31 4.51
CA LEU A 251 37.13 12.32 5.76
C LEU A 251 36.21 12.40 6.98
N ASP A 252 35.10 13.13 6.86
CA ASP A 252 34.07 13.29 7.88
C ASP A 252 32.71 13.66 7.25
N LEU A 253 31.67 13.79 8.08
CA LEU A 253 30.34 14.21 7.61
C LEU A 253 30.30 15.66 7.12
N LYS A 254 31.22 16.53 7.55
CA LYS A 254 31.28 17.94 7.12
C LYS A 254 31.69 18.03 5.65
N GLU A 255 32.64 17.21 5.24
CA GLU A 255 33.04 17.11 3.83
C GLU A 255 31.87 16.63 2.96
N ALA A 256 31.12 15.64 3.42
CA ALA A 256 29.91 15.16 2.72
C ALA A 256 28.84 16.26 2.57
N VAL A 257 28.68 17.12 3.59
CA VAL A 257 27.80 18.29 3.53
C VAL A 257 28.31 19.34 2.54
N GLN A 258 29.59 19.69 2.59
CA GLN A 258 30.21 20.66 1.68
C GLN A 258 30.14 20.21 0.22
N ALA A 259 30.21 18.90 0.01
CA ALA A 259 30.04 18.24 -1.28
C ALA A 259 28.60 18.28 -1.82
N GLY A 260 27.60 18.67 -1.00
CA GLY A 260 26.20 18.70 -1.41
C GLY A 260 25.57 17.31 -1.57
N THR A 261 26.14 16.29 -0.92
CA THR A 261 25.66 14.90 -1.02
C THR A 261 24.31 14.70 -0.33
N SER A 262 23.64 13.60 -0.67
CA SER A 262 22.37 13.21 -0.04
C SER A 262 22.46 11.78 0.49
N LEU A 263 21.89 11.57 1.69
CA LEU A 263 21.66 10.26 2.25
C LEU A 263 20.52 9.59 1.49
N ASN A 264 20.79 8.45 0.86
CA ASN A 264 19.77 7.64 0.21
C ASN A 264 19.25 6.58 1.18
N MET A 265 17.98 6.71 1.59
CA MET A 265 17.38 5.84 2.60
C MET A 265 17.23 4.40 2.12
N THR A 266 17.11 4.19 0.80
CA THR A 266 17.04 2.83 0.26
C THR A 266 18.39 2.14 0.32
N TYR A 267 19.47 2.80 -0.07
CA TYR A 267 20.81 2.23 0.10
C TYR A 267 21.18 2.05 1.57
N LEU A 268 20.73 2.94 2.46
CA LEU A 268 20.85 2.73 3.91
C LEU A 268 20.13 1.45 4.35
N ALA A 269 18.87 1.25 3.94
CA ALA A 269 18.09 0.07 4.30
C ALA A 269 18.66 -1.23 3.69
N LEU A 270 19.09 -1.20 2.43
CA LEU A 270 19.73 -2.32 1.73
C LEU A 270 21.02 -2.77 2.43
N ASN A 271 21.79 -1.82 2.95
CA ASN A 271 23.04 -2.11 3.64
C ASN A 271 22.86 -2.52 5.11
N LEU A 272 21.76 -2.13 5.75
CA LEU A 272 21.48 -2.42 7.15
C LEU A 272 20.43 -3.52 7.36
N SER A 273 20.01 -4.22 6.31
CA SER A 273 19.05 -5.33 6.39
C SER A 273 19.66 -6.68 5.99
N GLY A 274 19.26 -7.73 6.71
CA GLY A 274 19.68 -9.11 6.47
C GLY A 274 18.80 -9.83 5.45
N PHE A 275 17.56 -9.37 5.29
CA PHE A 275 16.64 -9.82 4.25
C PHE A 275 16.04 -8.61 3.55
N VAL A 276 16.07 -8.64 2.21
CA VAL A 276 15.49 -7.60 1.35
C VAL A 276 14.55 -8.28 0.36
N ASN A 277 13.35 -7.72 0.18
CA ASN A 277 12.41 -8.25 -0.80
C ASN A 277 11.64 -7.18 -1.58
N GLY A 278 11.29 -7.53 -2.82
CA GLY A 278 10.21 -6.93 -3.58
C GLY A 278 8.85 -7.56 -3.26
N VAL A 279 7.79 -6.98 -3.83
CA VAL A 279 6.39 -7.23 -3.45
C VAL A 279 5.55 -7.98 -4.49
N ALA A 280 6.21 -8.42 -5.55
CA ALA A 280 5.74 -9.31 -6.60
C ALA A 280 6.98 -9.92 -7.28
N LYS A 281 6.82 -11.01 -8.03
CA LYS A 281 7.95 -11.67 -8.70
C LYS A 281 8.67 -10.74 -9.68
N GLN A 282 7.91 -10.12 -10.58
CA GLN A 282 8.45 -9.16 -11.55
C GLN A 282 9.08 -7.96 -10.85
N HIS A 283 8.48 -7.46 -9.76
CA HIS A 283 9.06 -6.36 -8.99
C HIS A 283 10.40 -6.74 -8.34
N GLY A 284 10.55 -8.00 -7.90
CA GLY A 284 11.83 -8.51 -7.43
C GLY A 284 12.91 -8.47 -8.52
N GLU A 285 12.55 -8.81 -9.76
CA GLU A 285 13.45 -8.71 -10.91
C GLU A 285 13.83 -7.25 -11.21
N VAL A 286 12.85 -6.36 -11.34
CA VAL A 286 13.05 -4.91 -11.55
C VAL A 286 13.91 -4.31 -10.43
N SER A 287 13.70 -4.74 -9.19
CA SER A 287 14.48 -4.26 -8.03
C SER A 287 15.95 -4.71 -8.11
N ARG A 288 16.23 -5.96 -8.51
CA ARG A 288 17.63 -6.43 -8.69
C ARG A 288 18.35 -5.67 -9.80
N MET A 289 17.63 -5.31 -10.86
CA MET A 289 18.18 -4.48 -11.94
C MET A 289 18.50 -3.07 -11.44
N MET A 290 17.61 -2.47 -10.65
CA MET A 290 17.80 -1.13 -10.10
C MET A 290 18.92 -1.06 -9.06
N PHE A 291 19.06 -2.10 -8.24
CA PHE A 291 20.02 -2.21 -7.15
C PHE A 291 21.01 -3.33 -7.41
N ASN A 292 21.79 -3.18 -8.50
CA ASN A 292 22.79 -4.16 -8.87
C ASN A 292 23.78 -4.43 -7.71
N GLY A 293 24.07 -5.71 -7.47
CA GLY A 293 24.95 -6.16 -6.38
C GLY A 293 24.24 -6.46 -5.05
N TYR A 294 22.92 -6.26 -4.95
CA TYR A 294 22.15 -6.65 -3.78
C TYR A 294 21.32 -7.91 -4.05
N ASP A 295 21.27 -8.82 -3.08
CA ASP A 295 20.37 -9.96 -3.10
C ASP A 295 18.96 -9.52 -2.65
N ILE A 296 18.01 -9.56 -3.58
CA ILE A 296 16.63 -9.12 -3.37
C ILE A 296 15.68 -10.28 -3.68
N ALA A 297 15.00 -10.79 -2.65
CA ALA A 297 13.97 -11.79 -2.77
C ALA A 297 12.65 -11.19 -3.32
N ALA A 298 11.63 -12.02 -3.51
CA ALA A 298 10.28 -11.57 -3.85
C ALA A 298 9.27 -12.28 -2.94
N ILE A 299 8.50 -11.48 -2.19
CA ILE A 299 7.34 -11.98 -1.44
C ILE A 299 6.12 -11.25 -2.00
N THR A 300 5.31 -11.98 -2.76
CA THR A 300 4.14 -11.40 -3.43
C THR A 300 3.13 -10.91 -2.39
N ASN A 301 2.63 -9.69 -2.55
CA ASN A 301 1.61 -9.14 -1.65
C ASN A 301 0.33 -10.02 -1.60
N GLY A 302 -0.48 -9.79 -0.58
CA GLY A 302 -1.82 -10.33 -0.50
C GLY A 302 -2.76 -9.36 0.20
N VAL A 303 -4.01 -9.78 0.35
CA VAL A 303 -5.06 -9.03 1.07
C VAL A 303 -5.68 -9.88 2.17
N HIS A 304 -6.19 -9.23 3.21
CA HIS A 304 -6.81 -9.94 4.33
C HIS A 304 -8.21 -10.46 3.95
N ALA A 305 -8.35 -11.79 3.79
CA ALA A 305 -9.55 -12.39 3.21
C ALA A 305 -10.83 -12.00 3.97
N ALA A 306 -10.84 -12.15 5.29
CA ALA A 306 -12.02 -11.87 6.12
C ALA A 306 -12.47 -10.40 6.07
N THR A 307 -11.54 -9.47 5.82
CA THR A 307 -11.83 -8.03 5.71
C THR A 307 -12.42 -7.65 4.36
N TRP A 308 -11.87 -8.20 3.27
CA TRP A 308 -12.19 -7.75 1.92
C TRP A 308 -13.29 -8.57 1.25
N THR A 309 -13.65 -9.74 1.78
CA THR A 309 -14.86 -10.46 1.37
C THR A 309 -16.10 -9.74 1.91
N SER A 310 -17.02 -9.39 1.02
CA SER A 310 -18.29 -8.72 1.35
C SER A 310 -19.20 -9.62 2.20
N PRO A 311 -20.11 -9.06 3.02
CA PRO A 311 -20.99 -9.85 3.88
C PRO A 311 -21.80 -10.93 3.14
N THR A 312 -22.17 -10.68 1.89
CA THR A 312 -22.94 -11.61 1.05
C THR A 312 -22.10 -12.81 0.64
N PHE A 313 -20.84 -12.59 0.22
CA PHE A 313 -19.90 -13.67 -0.06
C PHE A 313 -19.41 -14.36 1.23
N GLN A 314 -19.29 -13.66 2.35
CA GLN A 314 -18.98 -14.29 3.63
C GLN A 314 -20.04 -15.33 3.99
N LYS A 315 -21.33 -14.99 3.88
CA LYS A 315 -22.43 -15.93 4.12
C LYS A 315 -22.37 -17.15 3.18
N LEU A 316 -22.02 -16.93 1.91
CA LEU A 316 -21.85 -18.00 0.94
C LEU A 316 -20.70 -18.94 1.34
N TYR A 317 -19.54 -18.37 1.70
CA TYR A 317 -18.37 -19.15 2.12
C TYR A 317 -18.61 -19.87 3.46
N ASP A 318 -19.32 -19.24 4.40
CA ASP A 318 -19.68 -19.86 5.68
C ASP A 318 -20.54 -21.11 5.50
N THR A 319 -21.33 -21.15 4.43
CA THR A 319 -22.20 -22.29 4.10
C THR A 319 -21.43 -23.40 3.39
N HIS A 320 -20.57 -23.06 2.42
CA HIS A 320 -20.00 -24.03 1.48
C HIS A 320 -18.49 -24.29 1.65
N ILE A 321 -17.77 -23.42 2.34
CA ILE A 321 -16.31 -23.48 2.53
C ILE A 321 -15.98 -23.27 4.03
N PRO A 322 -16.36 -24.20 4.91
CA PRO A 322 -16.12 -24.06 6.34
C PRO A 322 -14.62 -23.90 6.64
N GLY A 323 -14.27 -22.96 7.52
CA GLY A 323 -12.88 -22.69 7.91
C GLY A 323 -12.12 -21.72 6.98
N TRP A 324 -12.77 -21.12 5.99
CA TRP A 324 -12.10 -20.23 5.03
C TRP A 324 -11.43 -18.99 5.66
N ARG A 325 -11.88 -18.56 6.86
CA ARG A 325 -11.29 -17.43 7.59
C ARG A 325 -9.95 -17.81 8.22
N GLU A 326 -9.86 -19.02 8.78
CA GLU A 326 -8.67 -19.54 9.43
C GLU A 326 -7.64 -20.11 8.43
N ASP A 327 -8.14 -20.67 7.32
CA ASP A 327 -7.36 -21.21 6.23
C ASP A 327 -7.87 -20.66 4.89
N ASN A 328 -7.28 -19.55 4.45
CA ASN A 328 -7.65 -18.88 3.20
C ASN A 328 -7.32 -19.75 1.97
N PHE A 329 -6.47 -20.79 2.08
CA PHE A 329 -6.23 -21.73 0.98
C PHE A 329 -7.48 -22.55 0.65
N CYS A 330 -8.43 -22.67 1.59
CA CYS A 330 -9.71 -23.35 1.37
C CYS A 330 -10.57 -22.66 0.30
N LEU A 331 -10.34 -21.38 -0.01
CA LEU A 331 -11.05 -20.67 -1.09
C LEU A 331 -10.89 -21.35 -2.47
N ARG A 332 -9.90 -22.22 -2.67
CA ARG A 332 -9.79 -23.08 -3.87
C ARG A 332 -11.04 -23.94 -4.12
N ALA A 333 -11.82 -24.23 -3.07
CA ALA A 333 -13.09 -24.95 -3.16
C ALA A 333 -14.21 -24.12 -3.83
N ALA A 334 -13.99 -22.84 -4.14
CA ALA A 334 -14.98 -21.99 -4.79
C ALA A 334 -15.48 -22.51 -6.15
N LEU A 335 -14.71 -23.39 -6.81
CA LEU A 335 -15.16 -24.09 -8.02
C LEU A 335 -16.39 -24.99 -7.79
N GLY A 336 -16.62 -25.42 -6.56
CA GLY A 336 -17.79 -26.20 -6.16
C GLY A 336 -19.01 -25.35 -5.77
N LEU A 337 -18.90 -24.01 -5.73
CA LEU A 337 -20.02 -23.16 -5.32
C LEU A 337 -21.18 -23.24 -6.32
N PRO A 338 -22.44 -23.27 -5.84
CA PRO A 338 -23.61 -23.18 -6.70
C PRO A 338 -23.63 -21.84 -7.46
N ALA A 339 -23.68 -21.91 -8.79
CA ALA A 339 -23.55 -20.74 -9.67
C ALA A 339 -24.61 -19.65 -9.38
N GLN A 340 -25.86 -20.06 -9.10
CA GLN A 340 -26.94 -19.14 -8.77
C GLN A 340 -26.72 -18.41 -7.43
N GLU A 341 -26.10 -19.07 -6.45
CA GLU A 341 -25.80 -18.46 -5.16
C GLU A 341 -24.64 -17.47 -5.26
N VAL A 342 -23.62 -17.77 -6.09
CA VAL A 342 -22.56 -16.81 -6.44
C VAL A 342 -23.16 -15.57 -7.10
N TRP A 343 -24.04 -15.76 -8.09
CA TRP A 343 -24.70 -14.64 -8.77
C TRP A 343 -25.54 -13.79 -7.80
N SER A 344 -26.30 -14.44 -6.91
CA SER A 344 -27.14 -13.77 -5.92
C SER A 344 -26.31 -12.98 -4.89
N ALA A 345 -25.19 -13.55 -4.44
CA ALA A 345 -24.26 -12.88 -3.54
C ALA A 345 -23.63 -11.63 -4.20
N HIS A 346 -23.26 -11.74 -5.47
CA HIS A 346 -22.74 -10.64 -6.29
C HIS A 346 -23.77 -9.53 -6.50
N GLN A 347 -24.99 -9.87 -6.92
CA GLN A 347 -26.07 -8.89 -7.11
C GLN A 347 -26.39 -8.12 -5.83
N ALA A 348 -26.35 -8.78 -4.68
CA ALA A 348 -26.54 -8.11 -3.39
C ALA A 348 -25.36 -7.19 -3.00
N ALA A 349 -24.12 -7.58 -3.30
CA ALA A 349 -22.94 -6.72 -3.11
C ALA A 349 -22.98 -5.50 -4.05
N LYS A 350 -23.36 -5.72 -5.31
CA LYS A 350 -23.56 -4.67 -6.32
C LYS A 350 -24.64 -3.68 -5.89
N LYS A 351 -25.80 -4.16 -5.43
CA LYS A 351 -26.84 -3.29 -4.89
C LYS A 351 -26.32 -2.40 -3.77
N THR A 352 -25.56 -2.97 -2.83
CA THR A 352 -24.94 -2.19 -1.72
C THR A 352 -24.04 -1.07 -2.24
N LEU A 353 -23.27 -1.32 -3.31
CA LEU A 353 -22.46 -0.29 -3.96
C LEU A 353 -23.33 0.79 -4.63
N LEU A 354 -24.35 0.38 -5.39
CA LEU A 354 -25.23 1.31 -6.09
C LEU A 354 -26.06 2.18 -5.14
N ASP A 355 -26.45 1.64 -3.97
CA ASP A 355 -27.10 2.42 -2.90
C ASP A 355 -26.16 3.54 -2.40
N VAL A 356 -24.87 3.26 -2.24
CA VAL A 356 -23.86 4.28 -1.89
C VAL A 356 -23.68 5.32 -3.00
N VAL A 357 -23.68 4.89 -4.26
CA VAL A 357 -23.64 5.82 -5.41
C VAL A 357 -24.85 6.75 -5.36
N SER A 358 -26.06 6.20 -5.24
CA SER A 358 -27.29 6.98 -5.14
C SER A 358 -27.26 7.96 -3.96
N GLN A 359 -26.79 7.53 -2.79
CA GLN A 359 -26.73 8.38 -1.60
C GLN A 359 -25.73 9.53 -1.74
N ARG A 360 -24.58 9.30 -2.38
CA ARG A 360 -23.52 10.31 -2.51
C ARG A 360 -23.72 11.25 -3.68
N THR A 361 -24.26 10.76 -4.80
CA THR A 361 -24.31 11.52 -6.07
C THR A 361 -25.72 11.81 -6.55
N GLY A 362 -26.75 11.23 -5.92
CA GLY A 362 -28.13 11.28 -6.40
C GLY A 362 -28.38 10.53 -7.71
N THR A 363 -27.35 9.90 -8.28
CA THR A 363 -27.44 9.19 -9.57
C THR A 363 -27.99 7.78 -9.33
N GLN A 364 -29.10 7.45 -9.99
CA GLN A 364 -29.61 6.08 -10.02
C GLN A 364 -28.87 5.30 -11.10
N MET A 365 -28.19 4.23 -10.69
CA MET A 365 -27.53 3.27 -11.57
C MET A 365 -28.34 1.97 -11.64
N ASP A 366 -28.21 1.25 -12.75
CA ASP A 366 -29.01 0.04 -13.00
C ASP A 366 -28.25 -1.22 -12.54
N PRO A 367 -28.83 -2.05 -11.65
CA PRO A 367 -28.18 -3.28 -11.18
C PRO A 367 -27.96 -4.32 -12.29
N GLU A 368 -28.71 -4.28 -13.39
CA GLU A 368 -28.58 -5.21 -14.52
C GLU A 368 -27.52 -4.74 -15.55
N MET A 369 -27.06 -3.48 -15.48
CA MET A 369 -26.03 -2.95 -16.38
C MET A 369 -24.61 -3.33 -15.96
N PHE A 370 -23.76 -3.66 -16.92
CA PHE A 370 -22.37 -4.05 -16.65
C PHE A 370 -21.58 -2.88 -16.05
N THR A 371 -21.04 -3.08 -14.85
CA THR A 371 -20.39 -2.04 -14.05
C THR A 371 -18.88 -2.22 -14.06
N ILE A 372 -18.17 -1.23 -14.61
CA ILE A 372 -16.70 -1.18 -14.60
C ILE A 372 -16.24 -0.34 -13.40
N GLY A 373 -15.39 -0.91 -12.55
CA GLY A 373 -14.80 -0.22 -11.42
C GLY A 373 -13.34 0.18 -11.62
N PHE A 374 -12.99 1.40 -11.23
CA PHE A 374 -11.60 1.85 -11.11
C PHE A 374 -11.45 2.73 -9.86
N ALA A 375 -10.69 2.28 -8.85
CA ALA A 375 -10.39 3.14 -7.70
C ALA A 375 -8.93 3.06 -7.24
N ARG A 376 -8.16 4.12 -7.51
CA ARG A 376 -6.70 4.19 -7.24
C ARG A 376 -6.26 5.63 -6.98
N ARG A 377 -5.03 5.81 -6.49
CA ARG A 377 -4.38 7.14 -6.47
C ARG A 377 -4.36 7.72 -7.88
N ALA A 378 -4.83 8.95 -8.06
CA ALA A 378 -4.82 9.63 -9.36
C ALA A 378 -3.40 10.13 -9.63
N THR A 379 -2.69 9.46 -10.54
CA THR A 379 -1.32 9.79 -10.96
C THR A 379 -1.07 9.24 -12.36
N GLY A 380 -0.12 9.84 -13.10
CA GLY A 380 0.07 9.62 -14.54
C GLY A 380 0.23 8.15 -14.95
N TYR A 381 1.07 7.40 -14.25
CA TYR A 381 1.36 6.02 -14.63
C TYR A 381 0.18 5.06 -14.40
N LYS A 382 -0.88 5.44 -13.66
CA LYS A 382 -2.06 4.58 -13.46
C LYS A 382 -3.04 4.63 -14.63
N ARG A 383 -2.93 5.62 -15.53
CA ARG A 383 -3.69 5.82 -16.77
C ARG A 383 -5.21 5.58 -16.61
N ALA A 384 -5.81 6.25 -15.63
CA ALA A 384 -7.24 6.13 -15.33
C ALA A 384 -8.13 6.54 -16.52
N ASP A 385 -7.59 7.35 -17.43
CA ASP A 385 -8.20 7.86 -18.65
C ASP A 385 -8.12 6.91 -19.85
N LEU A 386 -7.42 5.77 -19.75
CA LEU A 386 -7.24 4.84 -20.88
C LEU A 386 -8.57 4.28 -21.43
N LEU A 387 -9.55 3.98 -20.56
CA LEU A 387 -10.90 3.54 -20.98
C LEU A 387 -11.66 4.62 -21.77
N LEU A 388 -11.24 5.88 -21.64
CA LEU A 388 -11.91 7.05 -22.17
C LEU A 388 -11.14 7.65 -23.36
N SER A 389 -10.14 6.94 -23.90
CA SER A 389 -9.35 7.40 -25.04
C SER A 389 -10.16 7.50 -26.33
N ASP A 390 -11.19 6.67 -26.49
CA ASP A 390 -12.15 6.72 -27.60
C ASP A 390 -13.60 6.62 -27.07
N ILE A 391 -14.12 7.77 -26.64
CA ILE A 391 -15.47 7.92 -26.08
C ILE A 391 -16.54 7.45 -27.07
N GLU A 392 -16.39 7.75 -28.35
CA GLU A 392 -17.40 7.41 -29.36
C GLU A 392 -17.43 5.90 -29.62
N ARG A 393 -16.28 5.22 -29.60
CA ARG A 393 -16.25 3.75 -29.64
C ARG A 393 -16.88 3.15 -28.39
N LEU A 394 -16.62 3.69 -27.21
CA LEU A 394 -17.24 3.21 -25.97
C LEU A 394 -18.78 3.33 -26.03
N LYS A 395 -19.31 4.45 -26.53
CA LYS A 395 -20.75 4.63 -26.76
C LYS A 395 -21.31 3.63 -27.76
N ARG A 396 -20.63 3.42 -28.89
CA ARG A 396 -21.04 2.42 -29.90
C ARG A 396 -21.11 1.01 -29.30
N ILE A 397 -20.10 0.61 -28.53
CA ILE A 397 -20.07 -0.68 -27.84
C ILE A 397 -21.24 -0.79 -26.86
N ALA A 398 -21.47 0.25 -26.04
CA ALA A 398 -22.56 0.27 -25.07
C ALA A 398 -23.95 0.16 -25.73
N ALA A 399 -24.12 0.76 -26.90
CA ALA A 399 -25.36 0.72 -27.66
C ALA A 399 -25.58 -0.60 -28.42
N ALA A 400 -24.52 -1.16 -29.01
CA ALA A 400 -24.63 -2.31 -29.92
C ALA A 400 -24.50 -3.67 -29.22
N VAL A 401 -23.67 -3.77 -28.17
CA VAL A 401 -23.32 -5.04 -27.52
C VAL A 401 -24.03 -5.20 -26.17
N GLY A 402 -24.03 -4.15 -25.36
CA GLY A 402 -24.66 -4.18 -24.04
C GLY A 402 -24.29 -2.96 -23.21
N LYS A 403 -25.25 -2.46 -22.42
CA LYS A 403 -25.09 -1.21 -21.67
C LYS A 403 -23.99 -1.30 -20.62
N VAL A 404 -23.23 -0.22 -20.47
CA VAL A 404 -22.13 -0.13 -19.50
C VAL A 404 -22.36 1.07 -18.58
N GLN A 405 -21.97 0.92 -17.31
CA GLN A 405 -21.84 2.01 -16.36
C GLN A 405 -20.47 1.97 -15.67
N ILE A 406 -19.95 3.13 -15.26
CA ILE A 406 -18.57 3.28 -14.81
C ILE A 406 -18.52 3.99 -13.46
N ILE A 407 -17.79 3.40 -12.51
CA ILE A 407 -17.55 3.95 -11.18
C ILE A 407 -16.05 4.19 -11.01
N TYR A 408 -15.68 5.47 -10.98
CA TYR A 408 -14.34 5.92 -10.58
C TYR A 408 -14.31 6.34 -9.12
N ALA A 409 -13.16 6.18 -8.46
CA ALA A 409 -12.84 6.85 -7.20
C ALA A 409 -11.33 7.03 -7.05
N GLY A 410 -10.89 7.94 -6.21
CA GLY A 410 -9.46 8.13 -5.99
C GLY A 410 -9.11 9.52 -5.49
N LYS A 411 -7.87 9.67 -5.02
CA LYS A 411 -7.31 10.94 -4.54
C LYS A 411 -6.03 11.24 -5.32
N ALA A 412 -5.84 12.48 -5.75
CA ALA A 412 -4.55 12.98 -6.23
C ALA A 412 -3.73 13.47 -5.03
N HIS A 413 -2.40 13.32 -5.07
CA HIS A 413 -1.56 13.93 -4.03
C HIS A 413 -1.69 15.47 -4.08
N PRO A 414 -1.68 16.20 -2.95
CA PRO A 414 -1.89 17.66 -2.96
C PRO A 414 -0.85 18.39 -3.83
N ASN A 415 0.37 17.87 -3.84
CA ASN A 415 1.51 18.37 -4.63
C ASN A 415 1.67 17.68 -6.01
N ASP A 416 0.68 16.90 -6.49
CA ASP A 416 0.70 16.28 -7.82
C ASP A 416 -0.33 16.97 -8.75
N PRO A 417 0.06 18.07 -9.42
CA PRO A 417 -0.83 18.77 -10.35
C PRO A 417 -1.26 17.89 -11.53
N GLY A 418 -0.42 16.94 -11.96
CA GLY A 418 -0.75 15.98 -13.02
C GLY A 418 -1.85 15.01 -12.59
N GLY A 419 -1.79 14.51 -11.36
CA GLY A 419 -2.86 13.72 -10.74
C GLY A 419 -4.19 14.48 -10.68
N LYS A 420 -4.17 15.77 -10.29
CA LYS A 420 -5.37 16.62 -10.26
C LYS A 420 -5.94 16.88 -11.65
N GLU A 421 -5.08 17.05 -12.66
CA GLU A 421 -5.49 17.18 -14.07
C GLU A 421 -6.22 15.93 -14.57
N ILE A 422 -5.73 14.74 -14.22
CA ILE A 422 -6.38 13.47 -14.59
C ILE A 422 -7.82 13.43 -14.07
N ILE A 423 -8.07 13.85 -12.82
CA ILE A 423 -9.43 13.90 -12.26
C ILE A 423 -10.31 14.84 -13.10
N ARG A 424 -9.83 16.04 -13.45
CA ARG A 424 -10.58 16.99 -14.29
C ARG A 424 -10.88 16.43 -15.69
N ARG A 425 -9.95 15.68 -16.29
CA ARG A 425 -10.19 14.98 -17.57
C ARG A 425 -11.28 13.91 -17.46
N LEU A 426 -11.32 13.16 -16.37
CA LEU A 426 -12.38 12.17 -16.13
C LEU A 426 -13.76 12.84 -16.04
N PHE A 427 -13.85 14.03 -15.41
CA PHE A 427 -15.10 14.80 -15.39
C PHE A 427 -15.49 15.37 -16.77
N ALA A 428 -14.52 15.78 -17.58
CA ALA A 428 -14.77 16.18 -18.96
C ALA A 428 -15.28 15.00 -19.80
N ALA A 429 -14.67 13.82 -19.66
CA ALA A 429 -15.11 12.60 -20.33
C ALA A 429 -16.49 12.16 -19.87
N LYS A 430 -16.81 12.25 -18.57
CA LYS A 430 -18.17 12.02 -18.04
C LYS A 430 -19.21 12.90 -18.76
N ARG A 431 -18.92 14.19 -18.97
CA ARG A 431 -19.83 15.10 -19.72
C ARG A 431 -19.98 14.67 -21.18
N ALA A 432 -18.89 14.25 -21.82
CA ALA A 432 -18.90 13.81 -23.21
C ALA A 432 -19.63 12.47 -23.42
N LEU A 433 -19.62 11.57 -22.44
CA LEU A 433 -20.41 10.33 -22.44
C LEU A 433 -21.92 10.60 -22.38
N GLY A 434 -22.34 11.69 -21.74
CA GLY A 434 -23.74 12.09 -21.66
C GLY A 434 -24.64 11.01 -21.06
N ASN A 435 -25.76 10.73 -21.71
CA ASN A 435 -26.72 9.70 -21.28
C ASN A 435 -26.45 8.32 -21.89
N ASP A 436 -25.47 8.20 -22.79
CA ASP A 436 -25.16 6.95 -23.48
C ASP A 436 -24.47 5.93 -22.55
N VAL A 437 -23.66 6.43 -21.62
CA VAL A 437 -22.91 5.62 -20.63
C VAL A 437 -22.91 6.36 -19.29
N ALA A 438 -23.57 5.78 -18.28
CA ALA A 438 -23.60 6.36 -16.94
C ALA A 438 -22.22 6.29 -16.29
N MET A 439 -21.68 7.44 -15.86
CA MET A 439 -20.37 7.51 -15.20
C MET A 439 -20.44 8.38 -13.94
N VAL A 440 -19.92 7.86 -12.82
CA VAL A 440 -19.76 8.60 -11.56
C VAL A 440 -18.31 8.59 -11.10
N TYR A 441 -17.93 9.65 -10.40
CA TYR A 441 -16.70 9.72 -9.64
C TYR A 441 -17.08 9.89 -8.17
N LEU A 442 -16.73 8.92 -7.34
CA LEU A 442 -16.99 8.95 -5.90
C LEU A 442 -15.81 9.62 -5.19
N ASP A 443 -16.11 10.72 -4.51
CA ASP A 443 -15.16 11.48 -3.73
C ASP A 443 -14.76 10.76 -2.43
N ASP A 444 -13.68 11.25 -1.84
CA ASP A 444 -13.15 10.85 -0.54
C ASP A 444 -12.95 9.33 -0.42
N TYR A 445 -12.28 8.75 -1.41
CA TYR A 445 -11.96 7.32 -1.42
C TYR A 445 -11.30 6.87 -0.12
N SER A 446 -11.90 5.87 0.50
CA SER A 446 -11.53 5.34 1.81
C SER A 446 -11.49 3.82 1.81
N PHE A 447 -11.04 3.23 2.92
CA PHE A 447 -11.04 1.79 3.17
C PHE A 447 -12.43 1.17 2.96
N ASP A 448 -13.47 1.77 3.54
CA ASP A 448 -14.85 1.28 3.45
C ASP A 448 -15.42 1.38 2.04
N LEU A 449 -15.21 2.52 1.37
CA LEU A 449 -15.64 2.69 -0.02
C LEU A 449 -14.88 1.72 -0.94
N GLY A 450 -13.60 1.49 -0.69
CA GLY A 450 -12.80 0.50 -1.40
C GLY A 450 -13.37 -0.91 -1.29
N ALA A 451 -13.84 -1.31 -0.11
CA ALA A 451 -14.44 -2.63 0.09
C ALA A 451 -15.73 -2.78 -0.73
N LYS A 452 -16.58 -1.74 -0.75
CA LYS A 452 -17.83 -1.75 -1.52
C LYS A 452 -17.60 -1.75 -3.03
N ILE A 453 -16.69 -0.92 -3.54
CA ILE A 453 -16.42 -0.89 -4.99
C ILE A 453 -15.81 -2.22 -5.45
N THR A 454 -14.78 -2.73 -4.76
CA THR A 454 -14.12 -3.98 -5.17
C THR A 454 -15.05 -5.21 -5.09
N ALA A 455 -16.08 -5.18 -4.25
CA ALA A 455 -17.06 -6.26 -4.16
C ALA A 455 -18.27 -6.10 -5.10
N GLY A 456 -18.63 -4.88 -5.49
CA GLY A 456 -19.91 -4.59 -6.14
C GLY A 456 -19.85 -4.31 -7.64
N VAL A 457 -18.67 -4.10 -8.23
CA VAL A 457 -18.54 -3.93 -9.69
C VAL A 457 -18.48 -5.28 -10.39
N ASP A 458 -18.87 -5.35 -11.66
CA ASP A 458 -18.81 -6.60 -12.42
C ASP A 458 -17.37 -6.89 -12.89
N VAL A 459 -16.59 -5.88 -13.22
CA VAL A 459 -15.17 -6.05 -13.56
C VAL A 459 -14.30 -4.99 -12.92
N TRP A 460 -13.14 -5.42 -12.43
CA TRP A 460 -12.15 -4.53 -11.85
C TRP A 460 -11.10 -4.12 -12.89
N LEU A 461 -11.11 -2.84 -13.28
CA LEU A 461 -10.22 -2.29 -14.31
C LEU A 461 -8.91 -1.76 -13.71
N ASN A 462 -7.78 -2.19 -14.25
CA ASN A 462 -6.45 -1.66 -13.92
C ASN A 462 -5.63 -1.40 -15.20
N THR A 463 -5.17 -0.16 -15.39
CA THR A 463 -4.46 0.25 -16.62
C THR A 463 -3.07 0.83 -16.36
N PRO A 464 -2.25 0.28 -15.43
CA PRO A 464 -0.93 0.84 -15.16
C PRO A 464 -0.04 0.81 -16.41
N GLN A 465 0.86 1.79 -16.52
CA GLN A 465 1.95 1.81 -17.49
C GLN A 465 3.01 0.79 -17.06
N PRO A 466 3.28 -0.28 -17.82
CA PRO A 466 4.36 -1.20 -17.49
C PRO A 466 5.73 -0.53 -17.58
N PRO A 467 6.71 -0.91 -16.74
CA PRO A 467 6.63 -1.80 -15.57
C PRO A 467 6.47 -0.98 -14.25
N LEU A 468 5.60 0.03 -14.23
CA LEU A 468 5.50 1.01 -13.14
C LEU A 468 4.58 0.56 -11.99
N GLU A 469 3.93 -0.61 -12.11
CA GLU A 469 3.19 -1.26 -11.04
C GLU A 469 4.05 -2.31 -10.32
N ALA A 470 4.45 -2.04 -9.09
CA ALA A 470 5.16 -3.03 -8.28
C ALA A 470 4.31 -4.27 -7.94
N SER A 471 3.01 -4.11 -7.73
CA SER A 471 2.10 -5.20 -7.37
C SER A 471 0.66 -4.81 -7.70
N GLY A 472 -0.07 -4.20 -6.74
CA GLY A 472 -1.44 -3.73 -6.93
C GLY A 472 -2.48 -4.62 -6.24
N THR A 473 -2.76 -4.35 -4.96
CA THR A 473 -3.64 -5.23 -4.15
C THR A 473 -5.13 -5.12 -4.46
N SER A 474 -5.59 -4.09 -5.18
CA SER A 474 -7.03 -3.87 -5.38
C SER A 474 -7.73 -4.97 -6.18
N GLY A 475 -7.07 -5.54 -7.19
CA GLY A 475 -7.61 -6.67 -7.94
C GLY A 475 -7.67 -7.96 -7.11
N MET A 476 -6.78 -8.12 -6.13
CA MET A 476 -6.82 -9.24 -5.19
C MET A 476 -8.06 -9.16 -4.28
N LYS A 477 -8.45 -7.94 -3.87
CA LYS A 477 -9.70 -7.70 -3.11
C LYS A 477 -10.93 -8.03 -3.92
N ALA A 478 -10.93 -7.63 -5.20
CA ALA A 478 -12.02 -7.91 -6.12
C ALA A 478 -12.21 -9.42 -6.33
N ALA A 479 -11.11 -10.16 -6.49
CA ALA A 479 -11.13 -11.61 -6.64
C ALA A 479 -11.80 -12.36 -5.47
N LEU A 480 -11.66 -11.87 -4.23
CA LEU A 480 -12.33 -12.47 -3.06
C LEU A 480 -13.86 -12.39 -3.10
N ASN A 481 -14.40 -11.55 -3.99
CA ASN A 481 -15.84 -11.33 -4.20
C ASN A 481 -16.29 -11.85 -5.57
N GLY A 482 -15.51 -12.70 -6.23
CA GLY A 482 -15.83 -13.19 -7.56
C GLY A 482 -15.79 -12.15 -8.66
N VAL A 483 -15.20 -10.98 -8.43
CA VAL A 483 -15.08 -9.93 -9.45
C VAL A 483 -13.80 -10.17 -10.27
N PRO A 484 -13.92 -10.50 -11.57
CA PRO A 484 -12.75 -10.74 -12.43
C PRO A 484 -11.96 -9.45 -12.68
N SER A 485 -10.67 -9.58 -12.94
CA SER A 485 -9.82 -8.45 -13.31
C SER A 485 -9.77 -8.25 -14.82
N PHE A 486 -9.79 -7.00 -15.26
CA PHE A 486 -9.48 -6.59 -16.62
C PHE A 486 -8.31 -5.62 -16.55
N SER A 487 -7.12 -6.09 -16.87
CA SER A 487 -5.90 -5.36 -16.50
C SER A 487 -4.76 -5.53 -17.48
N ILE A 488 -3.94 -4.49 -17.58
CA ILE A 488 -2.62 -4.57 -18.23
C ILE A 488 -1.73 -5.54 -17.43
N LEU A 489 -0.91 -6.32 -18.14
CA LEU A 489 0.00 -7.32 -17.56
C LEU A 489 1.21 -6.64 -16.92
N ASP A 490 1.03 -6.19 -15.68
CA ASP A 490 2.03 -5.57 -14.83
C ASP A 490 1.79 -5.92 -13.35
N GLY A 491 2.84 -5.86 -12.53
CA GLY A 491 2.76 -6.13 -11.10
C GLY A 491 2.18 -7.51 -10.76
N TRP A 492 1.18 -7.57 -9.88
CA TRP A 492 0.59 -8.85 -9.44
C TRP A 492 -0.15 -9.59 -10.54
N TRP A 493 -0.63 -8.86 -11.55
CA TRP A 493 -1.52 -9.44 -12.55
C TRP A 493 -0.80 -10.45 -13.43
N ILE A 494 0.52 -10.32 -13.59
CA ILE A 494 1.34 -11.33 -14.27
C ILE A 494 1.29 -12.68 -13.54
N GLU A 495 1.17 -12.67 -12.21
CA GLU A 495 1.09 -13.89 -11.41
C GLU A 495 -0.34 -14.47 -11.35
N GLY A 496 -1.36 -13.61 -11.44
CA GLY A 496 -2.78 -13.99 -11.27
C GLY A 496 -3.59 -14.12 -12.57
N HIS A 497 -3.02 -13.73 -13.71
CA HIS A 497 -3.70 -13.75 -15.00
C HIS A 497 -3.70 -15.16 -15.61
N ILE A 498 -4.91 -15.64 -15.92
CA ILE A 498 -5.16 -16.74 -16.83
C ILE A 498 -6.29 -16.26 -17.74
N GLU A 499 -5.99 -16.04 -19.02
CA GLU A 499 -6.91 -15.41 -19.98
C GLU A 499 -8.24 -16.15 -20.07
N GLY A 500 -9.34 -15.44 -19.85
CA GLY A 500 -10.69 -16.00 -19.88
C GLY A 500 -11.03 -16.92 -18.71
N VAL A 501 -10.13 -17.10 -17.74
CA VAL A 501 -10.33 -17.96 -16.56
C VAL A 501 -10.39 -17.13 -15.29
N THR A 502 -9.39 -16.28 -15.03
CA THR A 502 -9.39 -15.38 -13.86
C THR A 502 -9.73 -13.93 -14.21
N GLY A 503 -9.81 -13.64 -15.50
CA GLY A 503 -10.02 -12.31 -16.05
C GLY A 503 -9.37 -12.17 -17.43
N TRP A 504 -9.06 -10.93 -17.81
CA TRP A 504 -8.57 -10.61 -19.16
C TRP A 504 -7.39 -9.64 -19.09
N SER A 505 -6.39 -9.85 -19.94
CA SER A 505 -5.29 -8.88 -20.10
C SER A 505 -5.72 -7.68 -20.95
N ILE A 506 -4.94 -6.59 -20.95
CA ILE A 506 -5.01 -5.52 -21.95
C ILE A 506 -3.63 -5.41 -22.57
N GLY A 507 -3.56 -5.50 -23.89
CA GLY A 507 -2.30 -5.53 -24.62
C GLY A 507 -1.49 -6.82 -24.38
N ASN A 508 -0.20 -6.77 -24.72
CA ASN A 508 0.74 -7.88 -24.57
C ASN A 508 1.58 -7.74 -23.30
N SER A 509 2.17 -8.84 -22.83
CA SER A 509 3.10 -8.80 -21.70
C SER A 509 4.33 -7.94 -22.04
N TRP A 510 4.67 -7.01 -21.16
CA TRP A 510 5.96 -6.31 -21.25
C TRP A 510 7.12 -7.28 -20.95
N ARG A 511 8.22 -7.14 -21.69
CA ARG A 511 9.49 -7.85 -21.44
C ARG A 511 10.65 -6.88 -21.59
N GLU A 512 11.69 -7.07 -20.79
CA GLU A 512 12.93 -6.31 -20.90
C GLU A 512 13.53 -6.41 -22.32
N GLY A 513 14.02 -5.29 -22.85
CA GLY A 513 14.56 -5.20 -24.22
C GLY A 513 13.50 -5.05 -25.32
N GLN A 514 12.22 -5.25 -25.01
CA GLN A 514 11.13 -4.83 -25.88
C GLN A 514 10.75 -3.39 -25.49
N GLY A 515 10.61 -2.51 -26.48
CA GLY A 515 10.14 -1.14 -26.23
C GLY A 515 8.81 -1.14 -25.46
N ALA A 516 8.44 0.00 -24.87
CA ALA A 516 7.14 0.14 -24.24
C ALA A 516 6.04 -0.29 -25.24
N PRO A 517 5.02 -1.07 -24.80
CA PRO A 517 3.93 -1.45 -25.69
C PRO A 517 3.32 -0.21 -26.35
N GLU A 518 2.99 -0.32 -27.63
CA GLU A 518 2.37 0.79 -28.34
C GLU A 518 1.00 1.11 -27.72
N HIS A 519 0.83 2.34 -27.25
CA HIS A 519 -0.40 2.81 -26.61
C HIS A 519 -1.66 2.53 -27.45
N ALA A 520 -1.56 2.69 -28.77
CA ALA A 520 -2.65 2.39 -29.70
C ALA A 520 -3.06 0.91 -29.68
N ALA A 521 -2.11 -0.01 -29.54
CA ALA A 521 -2.38 -1.44 -29.46
C ALA A 521 -3.03 -1.83 -28.12
N GLU A 522 -2.65 -1.18 -27.01
CA GLU A 522 -3.33 -1.35 -25.71
C GLU A 522 -4.79 -0.86 -25.78
N VAL A 523 -5.03 0.30 -26.39
CA VAL A 523 -6.37 0.86 -26.58
C VAL A 523 -7.23 -0.06 -27.46
N GLU A 524 -6.69 -0.55 -28.58
CA GLU A 524 -7.40 -1.50 -29.44
C GLU A 524 -7.75 -2.79 -28.70
N SER A 525 -6.78 -3.37 -27.99
CA SER A 525 -6.98 -4.56 -27.17
C SER A 525 -8.06 -4.36 -26.10
N LEU A 526 -8.07 -3.19 -25.46
CA LEU A 526 -9.06 -2.84 -24.44
C LEU A 526 -10.48 -2.87 -25.03
N TYR A 527 -10.72 -2.11 -26.11
CA TYR A 527 -12.06 -2.04 -26.68
C TYR A 527 -12.49 -3.34 -27.36
N GLN A 528 -11.58 -4.03 -28.07
CA GLN A 528 -11.88 -5.31 -28.70
C GLN A 528 -12.30 -6.36 -27.67
N LYS A 529 -11.65 -6.42 -26.50
CA LYS A 529 -12.03 -7.36 -25.44
C LYS A 529 -13.36 -7.00 -24.79
N LEU A 530 -13.65 -5.72 -24.57
CA LEU A 530 -14.98 -5.32 -24.09
C LEU A 530 -16.07 -5.72 -25.09
N GLU A 531 -15.87 -5.39 -26.37
CA GLU A 531 -16.84 -5.57 -27.45
C GLU A 531 -17.08 -7.04 -27.80
N SER A 532 -16.01 -7.82 -27.97
CA SER A 532 -16.11 -9.17 -28.55
C SER A 532 -16.07 -10.30 -27.51
N VAL A 533 -15.68 -10.02 -26.27
CA VAL A 533 -15.44 -11.05 -25.25
C VAL A 533 -16.24 -10.80 -23.98
N ILE A 534 -15.97 -9.70 -23.28
CA ILE A 534 -16.44 -9.50 -21.89
C ILE A 534 -17.95 -9.23 -21.87
N LEU A 535 -18.44 -8.26 -22.64
CA LEU A 535 -19.86 -7.93 -22.66
C LEU A 535 -20.72 -9.06 -23.24
N PRO A 536 -20.35 -9.71 -24.37
CA PRO A 536 -21.09 -10.88 -24.86
C PRO A 536 -21.13 -12.03 -23.84
N LEU A 537 -20.04 -12.26 -23.10
CA LEU A 537 -20.00 -13.28 -22.05
C LEU A 537 -20.95 -12.93 -20.89
N PHE A 538 -20.91 -11.69 -20.41
CA PHE A 538 -21.77 -11.24 -19.31
C PHE A 538 -23.26 -11.27 -19.68
N TYR A 539 -23.64 -10.76 -20.85
CA TYR A 539 -25.04 -10.64 -21.26
C TYR A 539 -25.62 -11.90 -21.90
N GLY A 540 -24.84 -12.59 -22.73
CA GLY A 540 -25.32 -13.71 -23.54
C GLY A 540 -24.95 -15.09 -23.01
N GLN A 541 -23.92 -15.21 -22.16
CA GLN A 541 -23.35 -16.50 -21.73
C GLN A 541 -23.05 -16.49 -20.22
N ARG A 542 -24.08 -16.19 -19.41
CA ARG A 542 -23.98 -15.99 -17.96
C ARG A 542 -23.25 -17.12 -17.23
N ASP A 543 -23.51 -18.37 -17.59
CA ASP A 543 -22.85 -19.53 -16.96
C ASP A 543 -21.34 -19.49 -17.16
N GLY A 544 -20.87 -19.12 -18.36
CA GLY A 544 -19.46 -18.93 -18.64
C GLY A 544 -18.87 -17.78 -17.81
N TYR A 545 -19.60 -16.68 -17.65
CA TYR A 545 -19.17 -15.58 -16.79
C TYR A 545 -19.05 -16.02 -15.31
N LEU A 546 -20.03 -16.78 -14.80
CA LEU A 546 -20.01 -17.32 -13.44
C LEU A 546 -18.83 -18.26 -13.20
N GLU A 547 -18.43 -19.03 -14.21
CA GLU A 547 -17.20 -19.82 -14.12
C GLU A 547 -15.97 -18.92 -13.96
N VAL A 548 -15.84 -17.81 -14.70
CA VAL A 548 -14.76 -16.83 -14.48
C VAL A 548 -14.79 -16.28 -13.05
N MET A 549 -15.97 -15.94 -12.53
CA MET A 549 -16.12 -15.44 -11.15
C MET A 549 -15.63 -16.47 -10.12
N LYS A 550 -16.02 -17.74 -10.26
CA LYS A 550 -15.60 -18.83 -9.37
C LYS A 550 -14.11 -19.10 -9.45
N HIS A 551 -13.52 -19.04 -10.65
CA HIS A 551 -12.08 -19.19 -10.84
C HIS A 551 -11.29 -18.01 -10.29
N ALA A 552 -11.81 -16.77 -10.40
CA ALA A 552 -11.21 -15.61 -9.74
C ALA A 552 -11.10 -15.84 -8.22
N ILE A 553 -12.14 -16.36 -7.57
CA ILE A 553 -12.06 -16.71 -6.13
C ILE A 553 -11.08 -17.87 -5.91
N ALA A 554 -11.25 -18.96 -6.65
CA ALA A 554 -10.52 -20.21 -6.40
C ALA A 554 -9.02 -20.09 -6.65
N LEU A 555 -8.60 -19.34 -7.67
CA LEU A 555 -7.20 -19.21 -8.06
C LEU A 555 -6.57 -17.94 -7.47
N ASN A 556 -7.24 -16.80 -7.59
CA ASN A 556 -6.67 -15.54 -7.10
C ASN A 556 -6.96 -15.33 -5.60
N GLY A 557 -8.20 -15.53 -5.15
CA GLY A 557 -8.57 -15.37 -3.74
C GLY A 557 -7.80 -16.31 -2.80
N SER A 558 -7.58 -17.56 -3.22
CA SER A 558 -6.85 -18.56 -2.41
C SER A 558 -5.32 -18.39 -2.38
N PHE A 559 -4.75 -17.64 -3.33
CA PHE A 559 -3.30 -17.42 -3.44
C PHE A 559 -2.86 -16.04 -2.94
N PHE A 560 -3.55 -14.97 -3.37
CA PHE A 560 -3.18 -13.58 -3.08
C PHE A 560 -3.78 -13.07 -1.77
N ASN A 561 -3.65 -13.86 -0.70
CA ASN A 561 -4.04 -13.49 0.65
C ASN A 561 -2.82 -13.18 1.54
N THR A 562 -3.03 -12.41 2.61
CA THR A 562 -1.95 -12.04 3.54
C THR A 562 -1.52 -13.19 4.46
N GLN A 563 -2.34 -14.24 4.66
CA GLN A 563 -1.93 -15.44 5.40
C GLN A 563 -0.73 -16.13 4.71
N ARG A 564 -0.85 -16.43 3.42
CA ARG A 564 0.22 -17.00 2.60
C ARG A 564 1.44 -16.07 2.53
N MET A 565 1.21 -14.76 2.44
CA MET A 565 2.28 -13.74 2.47
C MET A 565 3.08 -13.79 3.76
N LEU A 566 2.40 -13.79 4.91
CA LEU A 566 3.06 -13.84 6.20
C LEU A 566 3.74 -15.18 6.46
N GLN A 567 3.18 -16.29 5.97
CA GLN A 567 3.87 -17.59 6.03
C GLN A 567 5.25 -17.50 5.35
N GLN A 568 5.35 -16.85 4.18
CA GLN A 568 6.64 -16.63 3.52
C GLN A 568 7.56 -15.68 4.30
N TYR A 569 7.05 -14.59 4.88
CA TYR A 569 7.88 -13.74 5.75
C TYR A 569 8.39 -14.51 6.98
N VAL A 570 7.55 -15.34 7.60
CA VAL A 570 7.90 -16.16 8.77
C VAL A 570 9.02 -17.15 8.43
N THR A 571 8.92 -17.86 7.30
CA THR A 571 9.91 -18.86 6.88
C THR A 571 11.18 -18.23 6.32
N ASP A 572 11.04 -17.19 5.51
CA ASP A 572 12.13 -16.69 4.69
C ASP A 572 12.84 -15.48 5.31
N ALA A 573 12.22 -14.77 6.25
CA ALA A 573 12.76 -13.51 6.78
C ALA A 573 12.84 -13.45 8.32
N TYR A 574 11.75 -13.74 9.03
CA TYR A 574 11.64 -13.41 10.47
C TYR A 574 12.34 -14.41 11.40
N PHE A 575 12.39 -15.69 11.03
CA PHE A 575 12.95 -16.74 11.89
C PHE A 575 14.10 -17.54 11.25
N ARG A 576 14.82 -16.92 10.30
CA ARG A 576 16.02 -17.49 9.69
C ARG A 576 17.12 -17.84 10.70
#